data_AF-A0AAD4EKN3-F1
#
_entry.id   AF-A0AAD4EKN3-F1
#
_cell.length_a   1.000
_cell.length_b   1.000
_cell.length_c   1.000
_cell.angle_alpha   90.00
_cell.angle_beta   90.00
_cell.angle_gamma   90.00
#
_symmetry.space_group_name_H-M   'P 1'
#
loop_
_entity.id
_entity.type
_entity.pdbx_description
1 polymer ?
#
loop_
_entity_poly.entity_id
_entity_poly.type
_entity_poly.pdbx_seq_one_letter_code
_entity_poly.pdbx_strand_id
1 'polypeptide(L)'
;MAECGICLEDIKKPVCIPCGHVHCEKCLRAHINSGNDALKSSCPSCRGIFHIAMPDLSFVPKKYHDFMVPCVRKLYLDIASPAPLVAEIEQLKTRVAALSRDRDALMERCEAHMAASRQYATNEKDARLEAKAAREATSRLQVKYDALEREFLDHSFMSQTSPDGRKRKGRESVDNSRISFFQEELVTESDVKLEELPDVLDFAPSRLKRALPRSSVASSSQRERSHDPPPRFVKRQRRARHSDIGPELQTQMPAPCEGCEECHGIYSQ
;
A
#
# COMPACT_ATOMS: atom_id res chain seq x y z
N MET A 1 33.03 -4.41 11.55
CA MET A 1 33.13 -3.17 12.35
C MET A 1 34.31 -3.35 13.28
N ALA A 2 35.25 -2.40 13.36
CA ALA A 2 36.38 -2.51 14.29
C ALA A 2 35.97 -1.90 15.64
N GLU A 3 35.97 -2.71 16.70
CA GLU A 3 35.51 -2.34 18.03
C GLU A 3 36.71 -2.12 18.98
N CYS A 4 36.62 -1.10 19.84
CA CYS A 4 37.68 -0.78 20.77
C CYS A 4 37.65 -1.74 21.97
N GLY A 5 38.72 -2.51 22.20
CA GLY A 5 38.83 -3.42 23.35
C GLY A 5 38.87 -2.76 24.75
N ILE A 6 38.72 -1.44 24.85
CA ILE A 6 38.62 -0.71 26.13
C ILE A 6 37.18 -0.22 26.38
N CYS A 7 36.60 0.52 25.42
CA CYS A 7 35.26 1.11 25.58
C CYS A 7 34.14 0.28 24.95
N LEU A 8 34.45 -0.79 24.22
CA LEU A 8 33.47 -1.67 23.56
C LEU A 8 32.51 -0.92 22.63
N GLU A 9 33.03 0.14 22.01
CA GLU A 9 32.32 0.93 20.99
C GLU A 9 33.11 0.92 19.69
N ASP A 10 32.49 1.38 18.61
CA ASP A 10 33.16 1.65 17.33
C ASP A 10 34.39 2.54 17.54
N ILE A 11 35.52 2.14 16.95
CA ILE A 11 36.78 2.84 17.14
C ILE A 11 36.71 4.24 16.55
N LYS A 12 36.79 5.26 17.40
CA LYS A 12 36.87 6.68 17.04
C LYS A 12 38.32 7.14 17.09
N LYS A 13 38.83 7.67 15.97
CA LYS A 13 40.25 8.08 15.81
C LYS A 13 41.20 6.92 16.16
N PRO A 14 41.30 5.91 15.28
CA PRO A 14 42.04 4.69 15.58
C PRO A 14 43.53 4.98 15.74
N VAL A 15 44.13 4.41 16.78
CA VAL A 15 45.59 4.42 17.01
C VAL A 15 46.09 2.99 17.18
N CYS A 16 47.26 2.71 16.63
CA CYS A 16 47.93 1.41 16.68
C CYS A 16 49.20 1.49 17.54
N ILE A 17 49.38 0.47 18.38
CA ILE A 17 50.54 0.25 19.26
C ILE A 17 51.47 -0.76 18.58
N PRO A 18 52.79 -0.86 18.89
CA PRO A 18 53.71 -1.82 18.27
C PRO A 18 53.26 -3.28 18.27
N CYS A 19 52.39 -3.69 19.20
CA CYS A 19 51.81 -5.04 19.21
C CYS A 19 50.71 -5.28 18.15
N GLY A 20 50.34 -4.26 17.37
CA GLY A 20 49.33 -4.34 16.30
C GLY A 20 47.89 -4.08 16.74
N HIS A 21 47.61 -4.01 18.04
CA HIS A 21 46.26 -3.72 18.53
C HIS A 21 45.87 -2.25 18.29
N VAL A 22 44.59 -2.07 17.97
CA VAL A 22 44.01 -0.76 17.63
C VAL A 22 42.96 -0.37 18.67
N HIS A 23 43.04 0.86 19.15
CA HIS A 23 42.12 1.43 20.13
C HIS A 23 41.70 2.85 19.73
N CYS A 24 40.68 3.39 20.39
CA CYS A 24 40.40 4.82 20.32
C CYS A 24 41.55 5.62 20.92
N GLU A 25 41.95 6.74 20.29
CA GLU A 25 43.00 7.64 20.80
C GLU A 25 42.74 8.06 22.25
N LYS A 26 41.49 8.40 22.59
CA LYS A 26 41.09 8.81 23.94
C LYS A 26 41.25 7.68 24.96
N CYS A 27 40.84 6.47 24.58
CA CYS A 27 40.89 5.31 25.47
C CYS A 27 42.34 4.90 25.76
N LEU A 28 43.19 4.88 24.72
CA LEU A 28 44.60 4.57 24.91
C LEU A 28 45.32 5.65 25.74
N ARG A 29 45.04 6.93 25.50
CA ARG A 29 45.61 8.02 26.30
C ARG A 29 45.20 7.92 27.78
N ALA A 30 43.93 7.63 28.06
CA ALA A 30 43.46 7.44 29.43
C ALA A 30 44.16 6.24 30.11
N HIS A 31 44.33 5.14 29.38
CA HIS A 31 45.05 3.96 29.88
C HIS A 31 46.51 4.28 30.22
N ILE A 32 47.23 4.96 29.32
CA ILE A 32 48.61 5.38 29.53
C ILE A 32 48.72 6.32 30.75
N ASN A 33 47.84 7.32 30.85
CA ASN A 33 47.85 8.30 31.94
C ASN A 33 47.49 7.68 33.30
N SER A 34 46.78 6.55 33.32
CA SER A 34 46.49 5.80 34.55
C SER A 34 47.64 4.91 35.01
N GLY A 35 48.69 4.74 34.19
CA GLY A 35 49.85 3.94 34.53
C GLY A 35 50.81 4.66 35.49
N ASN A 36 51.56 3.88 36.26
CA ASN A 36 52.55 4.40 37.21
C ASN A 36 53.88 4.81 36.54
N ASP A 37 54.14 4.31 35.32
CA ASP A 37 55.39 4.51 34.61
C ASP A 37 55.26 5.62 33.55
N ALA A 38 56.15 6.62 33.59
CA ALA A 38 56.15 7.72 32.63
C ALA A 38 56.63 7.34 31.21
N LEU A 39 57.39 6.24 31.08
CA LEU A 39 58.07 5.86 29.84
C LEU A 39 57.54 4.57 29.21
N LYS A 40 56.78 3.78 29.96
CA LYS A 40 56.30 2.45 29.57
C LYS A 40 54.82 2.30 29.87
N SER A 41 54.11 1.59 29.01
CA SER A 41 52.73 1.18 29.26
C SER A 41 52.51 -0.21 28.67
N SER A 42 51.44 -0.89 29.09
CA SER A 42 51.07 -2.19 28.58
C SER A 42 49.89 -2.07 27.63
N CYS A 43 49.81 -2.96 26.64
CA CYS A 43 48.66 -3.00 25.76
C CYS A 43 47.42 -3.48 26.55
N PRO A 44 46.28 -2.78 26.48
CA PRO A 44 45.03 -3.21 27.12
C PRO A 44 44.56 -4.60 26.69
N SER A 45 44.81 -5.00 25.43
CA SER A 45 44.34 -6.28 24.88
C SER A 45 45.28 -7.45 25.17
N CYS A 46 46.58 -7.31 24.89
CA CYS A 46 47.52 -8.43 25.02
C CYS A 46 48.52 -8.29 26.18
N ARG A 47 48.47 -7.18 26.93
CA ARG A 47 49.37 -6.87 28.06
C ARG A 47 50.86 -6.74 27.68
N GLY A 48 51.19 -6.78 26.39
CA GLY A 48 52.55 -6.54 25.90
C GLY A 48 53.03 -5.14 26.26
N ILE A 49 54.24 -5.04 26.80
CA ILE A 49 54.85 -3.78 27.22
C ILE A 49 55.36 -3.03 25.99
N PHE A 50 55.11 -1.73 25.93
CA PHE A 50 55.67 -0.84 24.92
C PHE A 50 56.18 0.46 25.55
N HIS A 51 57.12 1.10 24.85
CA HIS A 51 57.69 2.38 25.25
C HIS A 51 56.89 3.53 24.62
N ILE A 52 56.68 4.62 25.37
CA ILE A 52 55.94 5.79 24.88
C ILE A 52 56.90 6.89 24.41
N ALA A 53 58.07 6.98 25.04
CA ALA A 53 59.05 8.01 24.73
C ALA A 53 59.79 7.73 23.42
N MET A 54 59.85 8.76 22.58
CA MET A 54 60.76 8.80 21.45
C MET A 54 62.11 9.36 21.90
N PRO A 55 63.24 8.73 21.58
CA PRO A 55 64.54 9.31 21.86
C PRO A 55 64.76 10.54 20.98
N ASP A 56 65.58 11.48 21.44
CA ASP A 56 65.97 12.63 20.65
C ASP A 56 66.83 12.19 19.46
N LEU A 57 66.37 12.51 18.25
CA LEU A 57 67.02 12.15 16.99
C LEU A 57 68.40 12.78 16.83
N SER A 58 68.73 13.84 17.56
CA SER A 58 70.07 14.45 17.55
C SER A 58 71.18 13.48 18.01
N PHE A 59 70.84 12.57 18.92
CA PHE A 59 71.73 11.52 19.44
C PHE A 59 71.68 10.23 18.62
N VAL A 60 70.82 10.15 17.60
CA VAL A 60 70.67 8.98 16.74
C VAL A 60 71.34 9.25 15.39
N PRO A 61 72.22 8.35 14.90
CA PRO A 61 72.79 8.51 13.56
C PRO A 61 71.71 8.60 12.48
N LYS A 62 71.86 9.55 11.54
CA LYS A 62 70.85 9.87 10.49
C LYS A 62 70.34 8.66 9.71
N LYS A 63 71.19 7.66 9.46
CA LYS A 63 70.82 6.41 8.77
C LYS A 63 69.71 5.61 9.46
N TYR A 64 69.43 5.88 10.73
CA TYR A 64 68.38 5.20 11.48
C TYR A 64 67.10 6.03 11.65
N HIS A 65 67.11 7.31 11.26
CA HIS A 65 65.98 8.22 11.50
C HIS A 65 64.68 7.69 10.87
N ASP A 66 64.75 7.10 9.68
CA ASP A 66 63.59 6.52 8.97
C ASP A 66 62.95 5.33 9.72
N PHE A 67 63.73 4.66 10.58
CA PHE A 67 63.25 3.53 11.38
C PHE A 67 62.74 3.95 12.77
N MET A 68 62.92 5.22 13.16
CA MET A 68 62.46 5.76 14.43
C MET A 68 61.01 6.23 14.34
N VAL A 69 60.08 5.27 14.33
CA VAL A 69 58.65 5.55 14.23
C VAL A 69 58.01 5.63 15.62
N PRO A 70 57.10 6.59 15.88
CA PRO A 70 56.35 6.66 17.13
C PRO A 70 55.66 5.35 17.49
N CYS A 71 55.73 4.95 18.76
CA CYS A 71 55.09 3.71 19.21
C CYS A 71 53.56 3.80 19.19
N VAL A 72 52.98 5.00 19.26
CA VAL A 72 51.54 5.21 19.06
C VAL A 72 51.34 5.89 17.72
N ARG A 73 50.83 5.15 16.73
CA ARG A 73 50.61 5.63 15.36
C ARG A 73 49.13 5.86 15.11
N LYS A 74 48.77 7.02 14.55
CA LYS A 74 47.40 7.27 14.08
C LYS A 74 47.14 6.44 12.83
N LEU A 75 45.99 5.77 12.80
CA LEU A 75 45.49 5.08 11.63
C LEU A 75 44.37 5.93 11.01
N TYR A 76 44.29 5.90 9.68
CA TYR A 76 43.16 6.42 8.93
C TYR A 76 42.42 5.19 8.41
N LEU A 77 41.35 4.80 9.12
CA LEU A 77 40.47 3.72 8.70
C LEU A 77 39.24 4.36 8.05
N ASP A 78 38.93 3.95 6.83
CA ASP A 78 37.68 4.30 6.16
C ASP A 78 36.54 3.50 6.78
N ILE A 79 36.12 3.92 7.98
CA ILE A 79 34.94 3.37 8.64
C ILE A 79 33.74 3.97 7.89
N ALA A 80 33.17 3.18 6.98
CA ALA A 80 31.98 3.56 6.24
C ALA A 80 30.90 4.05 7.22
N SER A 81 30.46 5.30 7.05
CA SER A 81 29.42 5.87 7.89
C SER A 81 28.13 5.05 7.71
N PRO A 82 27.43 4.68 8.80
CA PRO A 82 26.13 4.02 8.70
C PRO A 82 25.02 4.99 8.25
N ALA A 83 25.27 6.30 8.21
CA ALA A 83 24.27 7.34 7.89
C ALA A 83 23.44 7.09 6.62
N PRO A 84 24.01 6.75 5.44
CA PRO A 84 23.21 6.50 4.24
C PRO A 84 22.27 5.30 4.41
N LEU A 85 22.74 4.23 5.05
CA LEU A 85 21.93 3.04 5.31
C LEU A 85 20.81 3.34 6.30
N VAL A 86 21.08 4.12 7.35
CA VAL A 86 20.07 4.54 8.31
C VAL A 86 19.00 5.40 7.64
N ALA A 87 19.40 6.34 6.77
CA ALA A 87 18.47 7.17 6.01
C ALA A 87 17.58 6.33 5.06
N GLU A 88 18.18 5.35 4.38
CA GLU A 88 17.43 4.44 3.50
C GLU A 88 16.45 3.56 4.29
N ILE A 89 16.85 3.05 5.46
CA ILE A 89 15.97 2.30 6.35
C ILE A 89 14.75 3.15 6.77
N GLU A 90 14.96 4.41 7.16
CA GLU A 90 13.86 5.31 7.52
C GLU A 90 12.95 5.62 6.33
N GLN A 91 13.52 5.81 5.14
CA GLN A 91 12.74 5.98 3.91
C GLN A 91 11.91 4.73 3.58
N LEU A 92 12.47 3.54 3.75
CA LEU A 92 11.76 2.29 3.49
C LEU A 92 10.65 2.06 4.53
N LYS A 93 10.89 2.37 5.81
CA LYS A 93 9.86 2.28 6.86
C LYS A 93 8.67 3.19 6.57
N THR A 94 8.93 4.44 6.20
CA THR A 94 7.85 5.39 5.87
C THR A 94 7.05 4.93 4.66
N ARG A 95 7.73 4.41 3.63
CA ARG A 95 7.06 3.84 2.45
C ARG A 95 6.21 2.62 2.78
N VAL A 96 6.71 1.69 3.59
CA VAL A 96 5.95 0.50 4.01
C VAL A 96 4.71 0.91 4.80
N ALA A 97 4.83 1.87 5.73
CA ALA A 97 3.70 2.37 6.49
C ALA A 97 2.65 3.08 5.62
N ALA A 98 3.07 3.79 4.58
CA ALA A 98 2.14 4.39 3.62
C ALA A 98 1.40 3.30 2.82
N LEU A 99 2.14 2.35 2.25
CA LEU A 99 1.56 1.27 1.45
C LEU A 99 0.64 0.36 2.27
N SER A 100 0.93 0.12 3.55
CA SER A 100 0.04 -0.65 4.41
C SER A 100 -1.28 0.09 4.66
N ARG A 101 -1.24 1.40 4.90
CA ARG A 101 -2.45 2.22 5.03
C ARG A 101 -3.28 2.22 3.75
N ASP A 102 -2.63 2.37 2.60
CA ASP A 102 -3.31 2.36 1.30
C ASP A 102 -3.96 1.00 1.00
N ARG A 103 -3.27 -0.10 1.34
CA ARG A 103 -3.82 -1.46 1.25
C ARG A 103 -5.08 -1.57 2.11
N ASP A 104 -5.02 -1.15 3.36
CA ASP A 104 -6.14 -1.30 4.30
C ASP A 104 -7.35 -0.47 3.86
N ALA A 105 -7.12 0.78 3.44
CA ALA A 105 -8.17 1.64 2.90
C ALA A 105 -8.76 1.10 1.58
N LEU A 106 -7.97 0.40 0.76
CA LEU A 106 -8.49 -0.26 -0.43
C LEU A 106 -9.33 -1.49 -0.06
N MET A 107 -8.87 -2.31 0.88
CA MET A 107 -9.59 -3.48 1.36
C MET A 107 -10.93 -3.10 1.97
N GLU A 108 -10.97 -2.09 2.83
CA GLU A 108 -12.20 -1.58 3.44
C GLU A 108 -13.22 -1.12 2.37
N ARG A 109 -12.76 -0.38 1.35
CA ARG A 109 -13.62 0.03 0.23
C ARG A 109 -14.14 -1.15 -0.58
N CYS A 110 -13.29 -2.15 -0.84
CA CYS A 110 -13.70 -3.37 -1.54
C CYS A 110 -14.75 -4.13 -0.73
N GLU A 111 -14.54 -4.28 0.57
CA GLU A 111 -15.48 -4.94 1.48
C GLU A 111 -16.82 -4.21 1.56
N ALA A 112 -16.81 -2.88 1.65
CA ALA A 112 -18.02 -2.07 1.63
C ALA A 112 -18.80 -2.24 0.32
N HIS A 113 -18.12 -2.22 -0.83
CA HIS A 113 -18.76 -2.46 -2.13
C HIS A 113 -19.34 -3.89 -2.24
N MET A 114 -18.61 -4.90 -1.78
CA MET A 114 -19.11 -6.27 -1.76
C MET A 114 -20.33 -6.41 -0.82
N ALA A 115 -20.31 -5.78 0.35
CA ALA A 115 -21.42 -5.79 1.29
C ALA A 115 -22.67 -5.10 0.71
N ALA A 116 -22.50 -3.91 0.11
CA ALA A 116 -23.59 -3.21 -0.56
C ALA A 116 -24.18 -4.06 -1.70
N SER A 117 -23.33 -4.70 -2.52
CA SER A 117 -23.80 -5.60 -3.58
C SER A 117 -24.60 -6.78 -3.05
N ARG A 118 -24.19 -7.36 -1.91
CA ARG A 118 -24.95 -8.44 -1.26
C ARG A 118 -26.30 -7.94 -0.75
N GLN A 119 -26.34 -6.77 -0.13
CA GLN A 119 -27.57 -6.15 0.34
C GLN A 119 -28.54 -5.85 -0.81
N TYR A 120 -28.05 -5.32 -1.93
CA TYR A 120 -28.90 -5.12 -3.11
C TYR A 120 -29.49 -6.45 -3.60
N ALA A 121 -28.67 -7.51 -3.67
CA ALA A 121 -29.14 -8.83 -4.09
C ALA A 121 -30.16 -9.46 -3.13
N THR A 122 -30.02 -9.27 -1.81
CA THR A 122 -31.01 -9.75 -0.82
C THR A 122 -32.30 -8.95 -0.94
N ASN A 123 -32.20 -7.63 -0.96
CA ASN A 123 -33.37 -6.74 -1.05
C ASN A 123 -34.16 -6.98 -2.34
N GLU A 124 -33.47 -7.26 -3.47
CA GLU A 124 -34.13 -7.62 -4.72
C GLU A 124 -34.88 -8.95 -4.63
N LYS A 125 -34.31 -9.96 -3.94
CA LYS A 125 -34.99 -11.24 -3.69
C LYS A 125 -36.22 -11.05 -2.80
N ASP A 126 -36.09 -10.27 -1.74
CA ASP A 126 -37.19 -9.99 -0.81
C ASP A 126 -38.31 -9.22 -1.52
N ALA A 127 -37.98 -8.19 -2.30
CA ALA A 127 -38.95 -7.45 -3.10
C ALA A 127 -39.68 -8.35 -4.13
N ARG A 128 -38.99 -9.33 -4.73
CA ARG A 128 -39.64 -10.32 -5.61
C ARG A 128 -40.63 -11.21 -4.86
N LEU A 129 -40.28 -11.66 -3.66
CA LEU A 129 -41.16 -12.48 -2.82
C LEU A 129 -42.39 -11.68 -2.36
N GLU A 130 -42.19 -10.44 -1.92
CA GLU A 130 -43.27 -9.53 -1.54
C GLU A 130 -44.19 -9.22 -2.72
N ALA A 131 -43.65 -8.94 -3.91
CA ALA A 131 -44.46 -8.71 -5.10
C ALA A 131 -45.28 -9.94 -5.48
N LYS A 132 -44.73 -11.15 -5.32
CA LYS A 132 -45.48 -12.40 -5.53
C LYS A 132 -46.61 -12.55 -4.51
N ALA A 133 -46.32 -12.35 -3.22
CA ALA A 133 -47.32 -12.42 -2.16
C ALA A 133 -48.43 -11.37 -2.33
N ALA A 134 -48.08 -10.15 -2.76
CA ALA A 134 -49.03 -9.10 -3.07
C ALA A 134 -49.95 -9.49 -4.24
N ARG A 135 -49.40 -10.05 -5.33
CA ARG A 135 -50.19 -10.57 -6.46
C ARG A 135 -51.17 -11.65 -6.00
N GLU A 136 -50.71 -12.61 -5.21
CA GLU A 136 -51.56 -13.68 -4.66
C GLU A 136 -52.66 -13.11 -3.75
N ALA A 137 -52.35 -12.11 -2.92
CA ALA A 137 -53.33 -11.43 -2.08
C ALA A 137 -54.37 -10.67 -2.90
N THR A 138 -53.95 -9.95 -3.95
CA THR A 138 -54.87 -9.23 -4.85
C THR A 138 -55.79 -10.19 -5.59
N SER A 139 -55.27 -11.32 -6.08
CA SER A 139 -56.08 -12.36 -6.72
C SER A 139 -57.12 -12.96 -5.74
N ARG A 140 -56.72 -13.24 -4.49
CA ARG A 140 -57.64 -13.70 -3.45
C ARG A 140 -58.73 -12.66 -3.14
N LEU A 141 -58.38 -11.37 -3.13
CA LEU A 141 -59.34 -10.29 -2.89
C LEU A 141 -60.33 -10.15 -4.06
N GLN A 142 -59.84 -10.25 -5.30
CA GLN A 142 -60.67 -10.24 -6.52
C GLN A 142 -61.69 -11.36 -6.50
N VAL A 143 -61.27 -12.62 -6.24
CA VAL A 143 -62.20 -13.75 -6.16
C VAL A 143 -63.29 -13.54 -5.11
N LYS A 144 -62.95 -12.94 -3.96
CA LYS A 144 -63.94 -12.59 -2.92
C LYS A 144 -64.89 -11.48 -3.36
N TYR A 145 -64.38 -10.46 -4.04
CA TYR A 145 -65.17 -9.36 -4.58
C TYR A 145 -66.18 -9.88 -5.62
N ASP A 146 -65.72 -10.67 -6.58
CA ASP A 146 -66.56 -11.26 -7.62
C ASP A 146 -67.62 -12.23 -7.05
N ALA A 147 -67.31 -12.88 -5.92
CA ALA A 147 -68.29 -13.70 -5.19
C ALA A 147 -69.38 -12.86 -4.52
N LEU A 148 -68.98 -11.80 -3.81
CA LEU A 148 -69.92 -10.86 -3.18
C LEU A 148 -70.77 -10.12 -4.21
N GLU A 149 -70.18 -9.74 -5.36
CA GLU A 149 -70.90 -9.09 -6.46
C GLU A 149 -72.00 -10.01 -7.01
N ARG A 150 -71.69 -11.29 -7.24
CA ARG A 150 -72.69 -12.29 -7.65
C ARG A 150 -73.81 -12.46 -6.61
N GLU A 151 -73.46 -12.58 -5.33
CA GLU A 151 -74.46 -12.66 -4.25
C GLU A 151 -75.38 -11.44 -4.24
N PHE A 152 -74.84 -10.23 -4.43
CA PHE A 152 -75.61 -9.00 -4.46
C PHE A 152 -76.56 -8.93 -5.68
N LEU A 153 -76.07 -9.33 -6.85
CA LEU A 153 -76.87 -9.41 -8.08
C LEU A 153 -78.01 -10.43 -7.94
N ASP A 154 -77.75 -11.61 -7.36
CA ASP A 154 -78.75 -12.65 -7.12
C ASP A 154 -79.84 -12.18 -6.13
N HIS A 155 -79.44 -11.50 -5.04
CA HIS A 155 -80.39 -10.93 -4.07
C HIS A 155 -81.21 -9.76 -4.66
N SER A 156 -80.62 -8.98 -5.59
CA SER A 156 -81.33 -7.93 -6.35
C SER A 156 -82.35 -8.51 -7.33
N PHE A 157 -82.05 -9.64 -7.99
CA PHE A 157 -82.99 -10.35 -8.86
C PHE A 157 -84.16 -10.96 -8.07
N MET A 158 -83.90 -11.55 -6.90
CA MET A 158 -84.93 -12.15 -6.04
C MET A 158 -85.89 -11.10 -5.42
N SER A 159 -85.43 -9.88 -5.20
CA SER A 159 -86.26 -8.79 -4.65
C SER A 159 -87.17 -8.10 -5.69
N GLN A 160 -86.98 -8.36 -6.99
CA GLN A 160 -87.83 -7.83 -8.07
C GLN A 160 -89.01 -8.75 -8.43
N THR A 161 -89.05 -9.99 -7.95
CA THR A 161 -90.16 -10.92 -8.16
C THR A 161 -91.13 -10.87 -6.99
N SER A 162 -92.21 -10.08 -7.11
CA SER A 162 -93.33 -10.06 -6.16
C SER A 162 -94.32 -11.22 -6.47
N PRO A 163 -94.95 -11.87 -5.47
CA PRO A 163 -95.79 -13.06 -5.69
C PRO A 163 -97.12 -12.76 -6.41
N ASP A 164 -97.54 -11.50 -6.48
CA ASP A 164 -98.83 -11.15 -7.08
C ASP A 164 -98.67 -10.60 -8.49
N GLY A 165 -99.05 -11.45 -9.46
CA GLY A 165 -98.98 -11.22 -10.89
C GLY A 165 -99.83 -10.05 -11.40
N ARG A 166 -99.33 -8.82 -11.26
CA ARG A 166 -99.80 -7.66 -12.03
C ARG A 166 -98.63 -6.99 -12.75
N LYS A 167 -98.54 -7.24 -14.06
CA LYS A 167 -97.72 -6.47 -15.00
C LYS A 167 -98.10 -4.99 -14.90
N ARG A 168 -97.23 -4.17 -14.29
CA ARG A 168 -97.27 -2.71 -14.46
C ARG A 168 -96.42 -2.33 -15.67
N LYS A 169 -97.08 -1.67 -16.63
CA LYS A 169 -96.49 -1.05 -17.83
C LYS A 169 -96.01 0.36 -17.49
N GLY A 170 -94.84 0.73 -17.98
CA GLY A 170 -94.30 2.11 -18.05
C GLY A 170 -93.30 2.42 -16.93
N ARG A 171 -92.16 3.08 -17.17
CA ARG A 171 -91.76 3.98 -18.27
C ARG A 171 -90.25 3.89 -18.50
N GLU A 172 -89.83 4.09 -19.74
CA GLU A 172 -88.48 4.53 -20.09
C GLU A 172 -88.17 5.86 -19.39
N SER A 173 -87.02 5.95 -18.73
CA SER A 173 -86.32 7.22 -18.52
C SER A 173 -84.83 6.96 -18.49
N VAL A 174 -84.17 7.66 -19.40
CA VAL A 174 -82.74 7.75 -19.65
C VAL A 174 -82.06 8.40 -18.46
N ASP A 175 -80.92 7.83 -18.07
CA ASP A 175 -79.65 8.46 -17.70
C ASP A 175 -78.98 7.63 -16.61
N ASN A 176 -77.98 6.85 -17.00
CA ASN A 176 -76.88 6.64 -16.08
C ASN A 176 -75.56 6.60 -16.84
N SER A 177 -74.75 7.61 -16.54
CA SER A 177 -73.52 7.98 -17.20
C SER A 177 -72.56 6.81 -17.26
N ARG A 178 -72.27 6.41 -18.49
CA ARG A 178 -71.17 5.53 -18.88
C ARG A 178 -69.85 6.21 -18.51
N ILE A 179 -69.37 6.01 -17.29
CA ILE A 179 -67.95 6.28 -16.96
C ILE A 179 -67.15 5.18 -17.62
N SER A 180 -66.59 5.51 -18.77
CA SER A 180 -65.49 4.82 -19.40
C SER A 180 -64.31 4.76 -18.43
N PHE A 181 -63.95 3.57 -17.98
CA PHE A 181 -62.56 3.30 -17.63
C PHE A 181 -62.01 2.29 -18.64
N PHE A 182 -61.02 2.77 -19.38
CA PHE A 182 -60.20 2.02 -20.31
C PHE A 182 -59.75 0.71 -19.67
N GLN A 183 -60.16 -0.41 -20.26
CA GLN A 183 -59.51 -1.69 -20.09
C GLN A 183 -58.54 -1.82 -21.26
N GLU A 184 -57.29 -1.40 -21.04
CA GLU A 184 -56.19 -1.84 -21.89
C GLU A 184 -56.04 -3.35 -21.76
N GLU A 185 -55.77 -3.97 -22.90
CA GLU A 185 -55.78 -5.40 -23.19
C GLU A 185 -54.98 -6.23 -22.18
N LEU A 186 -55.70 -7.18 -21.58
CA LEU A 186 -55.13 -8.29 -20.84
C LEU A 186 -55.04 -9.47 -21.82
N VAL A 187 -53.88 -9.64 -22.44
CA VAL A 187 -53.58 -10.84 -23.23
C VAL A 187 -53.17 -11.94 -22.26
N THR A 188 -54.08 -12.88 -22.00
CA THR A 188 -53.77 -14.19 -21.45
C THR A 188 -53.33 -15.10 -22.60
N GLU A 189 -52.06 -15.47 -22.65
CA GLU A 189 -51.63 -16.72 -23.30
C GLU A 189 -51.31 -17.77 -22.24
N SER A 190 -51.77 -18.97 -22.54
CA SER A 190 -51.98 -20.15 -21.72
C SER A 190 -50.71 -20.89 -21.28
N ASP A 191 -50.91 -21.69 -20.22
CA ASP A 191 -50.04 -22.69 -19.63
C ASP A 191 -49.06 -23.43 -20.58
N VAL A 192 -47.79 -23.49 -20.17
CA VAL A 192 -46.91 -24.61 -20.50
C VAL A 192 -46.30 -25.16 -19.21
N LYS A 193 -46.45 -26.47 -19.07
CA LYS A 193 -46.22 -27.34 -17.92
C LYS A 193 -44.76 -27.34 -17.45
N LEU A 194 -44.61 -27.42 -16.14
CA LEU A 194 -43.39 -27.60 -15.36
C LEU A 194 -42.74 -28.96 -15.67
N GLU A 195 -41.44 -28.95 -15.99
CA GLU A 195 -40.52 -30.07 -15.80
C GLU A 195 -39.36 -29.56 -14.94
N GLU A 196 -38.95 -30.38 -13.98
CA GLU A 196 -38.06 -30.07 -12.87
C GLU A 196 -36.58 -30.33 -13.24
N LEU A 197 -35.67 -29.51 -12.66
CA LEU A 197 -34.22 -29.72 -12.41
C LEU A 197 -33.19 -29.35 -13.49
N PRO A 198 -31.91 -29.03 -13.13
CA PRO A 198 -31.37 -28.45 -11.90
C PRO A 198 -30.46 -27.22 -12.14
N ASP A 199 -30.05 -26.63 -11.01
CA ASP A 199 -29.02 -25.61 -10.73
C ASP A 199 -27.94 -25.26 -11.77
N VAL A 200 -27.48 -24.01 -11.63
CA VAL A 200 -26.28 -23.37 -12.19
C VAL A 200 -26.47 -22.73 -13.57
N LEU A 201 -26.77 -21.42 -13.60
CA LEU A 201 -26.10 -20.49 -14.53
C LEU A 201 -26.15 -19.04 -13.97
N ASP A 202 -24.94 -18.51 -13.73
CA ASP A 202 -24.64 -17.13 -13.45
C ASP A 202 -25.20 -16.18 -14.52
N PHE A 203 -26.06 -15.24 -14.13
CA PHE A 203 -26.38 -14.08 -14.95
C PHE A 203 -25.47 -12.92 -14.55
N ALA A 204 -24.35 -12.79 -15.26
CA ALA A 204 -23.46 -11.64 -15.17
C ALA A 204 -24.01 -10.47 -16.03
N PRO A 205 -23.96 -9.21 -15.56
CA PRO A 205 -24.32 -8.07 -16.40
C PRO A 205 -23.26 -7.82 -17.48
N SER A 206 -23.74 -7.45 -18.67
CA SER A 206 -22.99 -7.22 -19.89
C SER A 206 -21.92 -6.12 -19.75
N ARG A 207 -20.65 -6.54 -19.60
CA ARG A 207 -19.48 -5.65 -19.73
C ARG A 207 -19.18 -5.35 -21.21
N LEU A 208 -18.97 -4.06 -21.51
CA LEU A 208 -18.36 -3.58 -22.75
C LEU A 208 -16.99 -4.23 -22.98
N LYS A 209 -16.80 -4.78 -24.18
CA LYS A 209 -15.59 -5.51 -24.59
C LYS A 209 -14.38 -4.57 -24.69
N ARG A 210 -13.37 -4.79 -23.84
CA ARG A 210 -11.97 -4.42 -24.14
C ARG A 210 -11.12 -5.68 -23.98
N ALA A 211 -10.50 -6.11 -25.08
CA ALA A 211 -9.69 -7.32 -25.14
C ALA A 211 -8.39 -7.14 -24.32
N LEU A 212 -8.11 -8.10 -23.44
CA LEU A 212 -6.80 -8.32 -22.82
C LEU A 212 -6.29 -9.71 -23.24
N PRO A 213 -4.96 -9.90 -23.36
CA PRO A 213 -4.38 -11.02 -24.08
C PRO A 213 -4.42 -12.32 -23.26
N ARG A 214 -4.50 -13.44 -23.98
CA ARG A 214 -4.53 -14.80 -23.44
C ARG A 214 -3.21 -15.15 -22.74
N SER A 215 -3.30 -15.70 -21.52
CA SER A 215 -2.24 -16.54 -20.93
C SER A 215 -2.83 -17.92 -20.61
N SER A 216 -2.26 -18.95 -21.23
CA SER A 216 -2.55 -20.36 -20.96
C SER A 216 -1.92 -20.78 -19.64
N VAL A 217 -2.71 -21.42 -18.76
CA VAL A 217 -2.19 -22.20 -17.64
C VAL A 217 -2.12 -23.67 -18.03
N ALA A 218 -0.93 -24.25 -17.95
CA ALA A 218 -0.73 -25.69 -17.85
C ALA A 218 0.07 -25.92 -16.56
N SER A 219 -0.54 -26.61 -15.60
CA SER A 219 0.13 -27.04 -14.38
C SER A 219 0.88 -28.33 -14.65
N SER A 220 2.18 -28.35 -14.41
CA SER A 220 2.87 -29.54 -13.92
C SER A 220 4.09 -29.14 -13.10
N SER A 221 4.19 -29.81 -11.97
CA SER A 221 5.17 -29.73 -10.91
C SER A 221 6.63 -29.82 -11.37
N GLN A 222 7.46 -28.88 -10.94
CA GLN A 222 8.78 -29.18 -10.37
C GLN A 222 9.36 -27.94 -9.66
N ARG A 223 9.92 -28.19 -8.47
CA ARG A 223 10.63 -27.21 -7.64
C ARG A 223 11.99 -26.90 -8.27
N GLU A 224 12.28 -25.64 -8.56
CA GLU A 224 13.63 -25.05 -8.42
C GLU A 224 13.49 -23.54 -8.11
N ARG A 225 14.27 -23.06 -7.13
CA ARG A 225 14.30 -21.66 -6.71
C ARG A 225 15.28 -20.90 -7.61
N SER A 226 14.79 -20.00 -8.45
CA SER A 226 15.60 -18.95 -9.06
C SER A 226 15.07 -17.58 -8.63
N HIS A 227 15.95 -16.77 -8.04
CA HIS A 227 15.67 -15.42 -7.60
C HIS A 227 16.02 -14.44 -8.72
N ASP A 228 15.10 -14.23 -9.66
CA ASP A 228 15.18 -13.08 -10.57
C ASP A 228 14.03 -12.10 -10.28
N PRO A 229 14.32 -10.81 -10.06
CA PRO A 229 13.27 -9.82 -9.84
C PRO A 229 12.48 -9.56 -11.14
N PRO A 230 11.18 -9.25 -11.05
CA PRO A 230 10.34 -9.03 -12.22
C PRO A 230 10.79 -7.80 -13.02
N PRO A 231 10.58 -7.77 -14.35
CA PRO A 231 11.11 -6.72 -15.21
C PRO A 231 10.48 -5.35 -14.89
N ARG A 232 11.33 -4.34 -14.71
CA ARG A 232 10.93 -2.95 -14.50
C ARG A 232 10.42 -2.34 -15.81
N PHE A 233 9.14 -2.00 -15.87
CA PHE A 233 8.58 -1.18 -16.94
C PHE A 233 9.04 0.28 -16.77
N VAL A 234 10.08 0.67 -17.52
CA VAL A 234 10.53 2.06 -17.61
C VAL A 234 9.70 2.77 -18.68
N LYS A 235 8.90 3.77 -18.30
CA LYS A 235 8.34 4.71 -19.28
C LYS A 235 9.50 5.47 -19.93
N ARG A 236 9.73 5.27 -21.23
CA ARG A 236 10.66 6.11 -22.01
C ARG A 236 10.22 7.56 -21.88
N GLN A 237 11.06 8.41 -21.28
CA GLN A 237 10.92 9.86 -21.40
C GLN A 237 11.02 10.25 -22.87
N ARG A 238 10.06 11.06 -23.34
CA ARG A 238 10.16 11.70 -24.66
C ARG A 238 11.43 12.54 -24.67
N ARG A 239 12.31 12.32 -25.67
CA ARG A 239 13.47 13.19 -25.91
C ARG A 239 12.97 14.61 -26.15
N ALA A 240 13.37 15.54 -25.29
CA ALA A 240 13.19 16.97 -25.53
C ALA A 240 13.97 17.33 -26.82
N ARG A 241 13.35 18.13 -27.68
CA ARG A 241 13.99 18.70 -28.87
C ARG A 241 14.98 19.78 -28.41
N HIS A 242 16.02 19.98 -29.20
CA HIS A 242 17.23 20.74 -28.92
C HIS A 242 17.05 22.28 -28.92
N SER A 243 15.93 22.80 -28.40
CA SER A 243 15.61 24.23 -28.46
C SER A 243 15.39 24.91 -27.11
N ASP A 244 15.54 24.21 -25.99
CA ASP A 244 15.38 24.80 -24.65
C ASP A 244 16.73 24.79 -23.89
N ILE A 245 17.68 25.60 -24.35
CA ILE A 245 18.93 25.91 -23.62
C ILE A 245 18.99 27.44 -23.46
N GLY A 246 18.68 27.93 -22.26
CA GLY A 246 19.00 29.28 -21.81
C GLY A 246 20.44 29.35 -21.29
N PRO A 247 21.08 30.53 -21.25
CA PRO A 247 22.53 30.64 -21.12
C PRO A 247 23.04 30.35 -19.70
N GLU A 248 24.24 29.75 -19.67
CA GLU A 248 25.07 29.43 -18.51
C GLU A 248 25.24 30.62 -17.55
N LEU A 249 25.00 30.39 -16.26
CA LEU A 249 25.50 31.26 -15.20
C LEU A 249 26.96 30.90 -14.92
N GLN A 250 27.83 31.87 -15.16
CA GLN A 250 29.26 31.86 -14.89
C GLN A 250 29.58 31.47 -13.44
N THR A 251 30.54 30.56 -13.31
CA THR A 251 31.24 30.25 -12.06
C THR A 251 31.97 31.49 -11.56
N GLN A 252 31.51 32.06 -10.45
CA GLN A 252 32.23 33.12 -9.73
C GLN A 252 33.43 32.50 -9.01
N MET A 253 34.63 32.99 -9.32
CA MET A 253 35.83 32.75 -8.51
C MET A 253 35.73 33.57 -7.21
N PRO A 254 36.16 33.04 -6.05
CA PRO A 254 36.13 33.82 -4.82
C PRO A 254 37.25 34.88 -4.81
N ALA A 255 36.91 36.06 -4.33
CA ALA A 255 37.80 37.21 -4.14
C ALA A 255 38.96 36.91 -3.15
N PRO A 256 40.11 37.60 -3.27
CA PRO A 256 41.23 37.45 -2.34
C PRO A 256 40.87 38.00 -0.95
N CYS A 257 41.29 37.31 0.11
CA CYS A 257 41.12 37.79 1.48
C CYS A 257 42.09 38.95 1.76
N GLU A 258 41.54 40.13 2.07
CA GLU A 258 42.30 41.20 2.70
C GLU A 258 42.29 40.95 4.21
N GLY A 259 43.46 40.64 4.80
CA GLY A 259 43.66 40.76 6.25
C GLY A 259 44.07 39.51 7.04
N CYS A 260 45.01 38.69 6.56
CA CYS A 260 45.71 37.70 7.41
C CYS A 260 47.23 37.84 7.28
N GLU A 261 47.92 38.29 8.32
CA GLU A 261 49.39 38.46 8.38
C GLU A 261 50.19 37.13 8.56
N GLU A 262 49.62 35.96 8.26
CA GLU A 262 50.27 34.66 8.54
C GLU A 262 50.45 33.71 7.35
N CYS A 263 50.38 34.19 6.11
CA CYS A 263 50.68 33.36 4.92
C CYS A 263 52.03 33.71 4.29
N HIS A 264 53.12 33.49 5.02
CA HIS A 264 54.46 33.36 4.43
C HIS A 264 54.86 31.89 4.39
N GLY A 265 55.08 31.37 3.18
CA GLY A 265 56.04 30.29 2.96
C GLY A 265 55.47 28.94 2.55
N ILE A 266 54.77 28.85 1.41
CA ILE A 266 54.74 27.61 0.62
C ILE A 266 54.80 27.99 -0.85
N TYR A 267 56.01 28.15 -1.38
CA TYR A 267 56.46 27.89 -2.77
C TYR A 267 57.85 28.53 -2.95
N SER A 268 58.87 27.83 -2.44
CA SER A 268 60.27 27.98 -2.87
C SER A 268 61.03 26.70 -2.54
N GLN A 269 60.82 25.69 -3.39
CA GLN A 269 61.82 24.76 -3.97
C GLN A 269 61.10 23.74 -4.83
#